data_AF-A0AAU2TND7-F1
#
_entry.id   AF-A0AAU2TND7-F1
#
_cell.length_a   1.000
_cell.length_b   1.000
_cell.length_c   1.000
_cell.angle_alpha   90.00
_cell.angle_beta   90.00
_cell.angle_gamma   90.00
#
_symmetry.space_group_name_H-M   'P 1'
#
loop_
_entity.id
_entity.type
_entity.pdbx_description
1 polymer ?
#
loop_
_entity_poly.entity_id
_entity_poly.type
_entity_poly.pdbx_seq_one_letter_code
_entity_poly.pdbx_strand_id
1 'polypeptide(L)'
;MSAHFGTRLRKGAVNTTVAALAVAALAASQAPDVTADGHGRQTAADTPSAAGEGSGIGDSATGNSPYYTDLPPLNSPNPAPSESSSTTPAATGTTEAGIPATVLDAYKKAEAELAQSKPGCNLPWQLLAAIGKVESGQARGGNVTADGTTVSPILGPVLNGVGFANISDTDNGAYDGDSTYDRAVGPMQFIPSTWAWAGRDGNADGKKDPNNIYDAALAAGHYLCRYDWDMSATSGMRSAILSYNNSTDYLNTVLSWLEYYRKGTHEIPNGTGTVPDNRSDDGTGYPPTSPSTPTTPGTPSTPGTPGRPSTPGKPNTPATPSTPTPTPTPTPTPTETVGHLEDAGTASLTATAGDAFTERISTRAETAAGQAVAKVRIRFTVVGDTDATFTGGESVATIVTDAKGVALAPALQAGEKTGGFTVRATVLVRTLSALDYRATVTARAADALARTSSTALTCTAGGKFADPVEVKATYKGAVADKVAATATLIKSADDTTTNDKGPYFKDAAGNPVRTLDLQTDANGLLTLPELYADDTAGTYLLRITTTGGATLTVELTVTAAETSTPTPTPSESESTAAGS
;
A
#
# COMPACT_ATOMS: atom_id res chain seq x y z
N MET A 1 81.97 3.21 -3.33
CA MET A 1 80.61 3.71 -3.66
C MET A 1 79.66 2.54 -3.54
N SER A 2 78.71 2.69 -2.62
CA SER A 2 78.04 1.59 -1.92
C SER A 2 76.92 0.94 -2.73
N ALA A 3 77.00 -0.38 -2.88
CA ALA A 3 75.89 -1.25 -3.24
C ALA A 3 75.46 -1.98 -1.96
N HIS A 4 74.21 -1.80 -1.52
CA HIS A 4 73.69 -2.54 -0.37
C HIS A 4 73.02 -3.84 -0.81
N PHE A 5 73.56 -4.91 -0.21
CA PHE A 5 73.21 -6.31 -0.30
C PHE A 5 71.80 -6.61 0.21
N GLY A 6 71.13 -7.55 -0.46
CA GLY A 6 70.10 -8.38 0.14
C GLY A 6 70.65 -9.68 0.73
N THR A 7 69.71 -10.48 1.25
CA THR A 7 69.78 -11.88 1.74
C THR A 7 70.00 -12.06 3.26
N ARG A 8 69.33 -12.99 3.98
CA ARG A 8 68.90 -14.36 3.62
C ARG A 8 67.96 -14.98 4.71
N LEU A 9 66.90 -15.69 4.26
CA LEU A 9 66.49 -17.10 4.55
C LEU A 9 66.15 -17.51 6.02
N ARG A 10 65.26 -18.46 6.38
CA ARG A 10 64.66 -19.66 5.72
C ARG A 10 63.60 -20.27 6.69
N LYS A 11 62.47 -20.81 6.21
CA LYS A 11 62.06 -22.25 6.10
C LYS A 11 60.53 -22.20 5.88
N GLY A 12 59.83 -22.93 5.02
CA GLY A 12 60.00 -24.19 4.29
C GLY A 12 58.60 -24.83 4.30
N ALA A 13 57.88 -24.83 3.17
CA ALA A 13 57.63 -26.00 2.29
C ALA A 13 56.47 -26.88 2.85
N VAL A 14 55.45 -27.36 2.14
CA VAL A 14 55.36 -28.04 0.82
C VAL A 14 53.87 -28.26 0.45
N ASN A 15 53.51 -27.91 -0.80
CA ASN A 15 52.73 -28.61 -1.85
C ASN A 15 51.29 -29.15 -1.58
N THR A 16 50.33 -29.25 -2.54
CA THR A 16 50.37 -29.34 -4.02
C THR A 16 48.95 -29.26 -4.63
N THR A 17 48.77 -28.45 -5.72
CA THR A 17 48.11 -28.71 -7.05
C THR A 17 46.68 -29.30 -7.17
N VAL A 18 45.81 -29.07 -8.18
CA VAL A 18 45.80 -28.41 -9.53
C VAL A 18 44.31 -28.34 -9.97
N ALA A 19 43.75 -27.17 -10.32
CA ALA A 19 43.53 -26.56 -11.64
C ALA A 19 42.36 -27.11 -12.51
N ALA A 20 41.48 -26.21 -12.98
CA ALA A 20 40.98 -26.14 -14.35
C ALA A 20 40.48 -24.72 -14.67
N LEU A 21 40.95 -24.19 -15.79
CA LEU A 21 40.69 -22.86 -16.37
C LEU A 21 39.51 -22.92 -17.35
N ALA A 22 38.76 -21.81 -17.47
CA ALA A 22 38.31 -21.30 -18.78
C ALA A 22 38.00 -19.79 -18.68
N VAL A 23 38.76 -18.99 -19.44
CA VAL A 23 38.53 -17.58 -19.74
C VAL A 23 38.19 -17.50 -21.23
N ALA A 24 37.21 -16.66 -21.59
CA ALA A 24 37.04 -15.88 -22.83
C ALA A 24 35.55 -15.88 -23.26
N ALA A 25 34.97 -14.82 -23.82
CA ALA A 25 35.31 -13.42 -23.98
C ALA A 25 34.06 -12.71 -24.53
N LEU A 26 34.00 -11.40 -24.31
CA LEU A 26 33.08 -10.39 -24.83
C LEU A 26 33.08 -10.31 -26.37
N ALA A 27 31.91 -10.17 -27.02
CA ALA A 27 31.58 -9.14 -28.04
C ALA A 27 30.33 -9.47 -28.89
N ALA A 28 29.82 -8.41 -29.54
CA ALA A 28 28.70 -8.28 -30.50
C ALA A 28 27.34 -8.00 -29.82
N SER A 29 26.80 -6.77 -29.75
CA SER A 29 26.78 -5.63 -30.69
C SER A 29 26.41 -6.04 -32.11
N GLN A 30 25.12 -6.20 -32.37
CA GLN A 30 24.51 -5.99 -33.68
C GLN A 30 23.17 -5.29 -33.49
N ALA A 31 23.15 -4.02 -33.84
CA ALA A 31 21.94 -3.33 -34.28
C ALA A 31 21.51 -3.92 -35.62
N PRO A 32 20.20 -3.97 -35.92
CA PRO A 32 19.74 -3.96 -37.30
C PRO A 32 19.65 -2.51 -37.77
N ASP A 33 20.46 -2.22 -38.78
CA ASP A 33 20.45 -1.00 -39.57
C ASP A 33 19.12 -0.84 -40.31
N VAL A 34 18.84 0.41 -40.63
CA VAL A 34 17.63 0.91 -41.26
C VAL A 34 17.48 0.44 -42.70
N THR A 35 16.26 0.07 -43.07
CA THR A 35 15.75 0.29 -44.42
C THR A 35 14.58 1.27 -44.31
N ALA A 36 14.82 2.52 -44.69
CA ALA A 36 13.74 3.42 -45.06
C ALA A 36 13.35 3.11 -46.52
N ASP A 37 12.10 2.73 -46.75
CA ASP A 37 11.25 3.30 -47.81
C ASP A 37 9.84 2.70 -47.77
N GLY A 38 8.82 3.55 -47.95
CA GLY A 38 7.46 3.14 -48.33
C GLY A 38 6.38 3.29 -47.25
N HIS A 39 5.66 4.41 -47.32
CA HIS A 39 4.42 4.75 -46.62
C HIS A 39 3.54 3.58 -46.14
N GLY A 40 3.24 3.54 -44.83
CA GLY A 40 2.24 2.62 -44.29
C GLY A 40 2.07 2.73 -42.78
N ARG A 41 1.22 3.64 -42.33
CA ARG A 41 0.72 3.74 -40.96
C ARG A 41 0.07 2.42 -40.55
N GLN A 42 0.58 1.73 -39.53
CA GLN A 42 -0.14 0.65 -38.85
C GLN A 42 -0.12 0.88 -37.33
N THR A 43 -1.33 0.99 -36.81
CA THR A 43 -1.74 1.09 -35.42
C THR A 43 -1.38 -0.18 -34.66
N ALA A 44 -0.55 -0.08 -33.62
CA ALA A 44 -0.43 -1.13 -32.62
C ALA A 44 -1.48 -0.87 -31.53
N ALA A 45 -2.49 -1.73 -31.50
CA ALA A 45 -3.36 -1.89 -30.35
C ALA A 45 -2.56 -2.65 -29.29
N ASP A 46 -2.24 -2.02 -28.17
CA ASP A 46 -1.55 -2.69 -27.08
C ASP A 46 -2.53 -3.60 -26.33
N THR A 47 -2.23 -4.90 -26.42
CA THR A 47 -2.77 -5.94 -25.54
C THR A 47 -1.95 -5.92 -24.25
N PRO A 48 -2.55 -6.03 -23.05
CA PRO A 48 -1.78 -5.97 -21.80
C PRO A 48 -0.90 -7.21 -21.67
N SER A 49 0.42 -7.04 -21.67
CA SER A 49 1.34 -8.11 -21.28
C SER A 49 1.41 -8.18 -19.76
N ALA A 50 0.97 -9.31 -19.21
CA ALA A 50 1.08 -9.65 -17.81
C ALA A 50 2.52 -10.03 -17.39
N ALA A 51 2.72 -9.91 -16.08
CA ALA A 51 3.74 -10.55 -15.22
C ALA A 51 5.09 -9.83 -15.01
N GLY A 52 5.08 -8.91 -14.04
CA GLY A 52 6.03 -8.96 -12.93
C GLY A 52 5.27 -9.34 -11.66
N GLU A 53 5.57 -10.50 -11.08
CA GLU A 53 4.96 -10.98 -9.83
C GLU A 53 5.36 -10.07 -8.65
N GLY A 54 4.37 -9.60 -7.88
CA GLY A 54 4.59 -8.94 -6.58
C GLY A 54 3.96 -7.57 -6.38
N SER A 55 2.67 -7.40 -6.65
CA SER A 55 1.79 -6.52 -5.84
C SER A 55 0.34 -6.81 -6.21
N GLY A 56 -0.49 -7.11 -5.21
CA GLY A 56 -1.91 -7.35 -5.41
C GLY A 56 -2.57 -6.18 -6.12
N ILE A 57 -3.49 -6.48 -7.04
CA ILE A 57 -4.27 -5.53 -7.84
C ILE A 57 -5.21 -4.64 -6.96
N GLY A 58 -5.15 -4.78 -5.62
CA GLY A 58 -5.92 -4.02 -4.63
C GLY A 58 -5.14 -2.98 -3.81
N ASP A 59 -3.89 -2.64 -4.15
CA ASP A 59 -3.06 -1.71 -3.35
C ASP A 59 -2.91 -0.29 -3.96
N SER A 60 -3.68 0.04 -5.01
CA SER A 60 -3.73 1.38 -5.61
C SER A 60 -4.88 2.21 -5.04
N ALA A 61 -4.68 3.51 -4.81
CA ALA A 61 -5.66 4.41 -4.21
C ALA A 61 -7.02 4.41 -4.92
N THR A 62 -7.01 4.26 -6.24
CA THR A 62 -8.22 4.36 -7.09
C THR A 62 -8.73 3.01 -7.57
N GLY A 63 -8.11 1.90 -7.14
CA GLY A 63 -8.35 0.60 -7.76
C GLY A 63 -8.03 0.58 -9.26
N ASN A 64 -7.15 1.48 -9.73
CA ASN A 64 -6.88 1.76 -11.14
C ASN A 64 -8.16 2.09 -11.94
N SER A 65 -9.11 2.79 -11.31
CA SER A 65 -10.29 3.29 -12.00
C SER A 65 -9.91 4.30 -13.09
N PRO A 66 -10.76 4.53 -14.11
CA PRO A 66 -10.43 5.41 -15.21
C PRO A 66 -10.46 6.87 -14.78
N TYR A 67 -9.73 7.68 -15.53
CA TYR A 67 -9.42 9.07 -15.22
C TYR A 67 -9.54 9.94 -16.47
N TYR A 68 -9.41 11.25 -16.28
CA TYR A 68 -9.39 12.21 -17.38
C TYR A 68 -8.02 12.27 -18.05
N THR A 69 -8.01 12.17 -19.38
CA THR A 69 -6.79 12.09 -20.20
C THR A 69 -6.41 13.42 -20.84
N ASP A 70 -7.25 14.44 -20.70
CA ASP A 70 -7.01 15.78 -21.24
C ASP A 70 -5.68 16.34 -20.75
N LEU A 71 -4.83 16.76 -21.69
CA LEU A 71 -3.57 17.42 -21.41
C LEU A 71 -3.81 18.92 -21.15
N PRO A 72 -2.95 19.58 -20.35
CA PRO A 72 -3.05 21.01 -20.16
C PRO A 72 -2.91 21.77 -21.49
N PRO A 73 -3.52 22.97 -21.61
CA PRO A 73 -3.41 23.77 -22.82
C PRO A 73 -1.95 24.19 -23.08
N LEU A 74 -1.59 24.33 -24.36
CA LEU A 74 -0.21 24.64 -24.79
C LEU A 74 0.30 26.00 -24.29
N ASN A 75 -0.61 26.92 -23.96
CA ASN A 75 -0.28 28.21 -23.36
C ASN A 75 -0.17 28.07 -21.84
N SER A 76 0.95 28.52 -21.28
CA SER A 76 1.17 28.45 -19.81
C SER A 76 0.21 29.40 -19.08
N PRO A 77 -0.19 29.08 -17.83
CA PRO A 77 -1.02 29.96 -17.01
C PRO A 77 -0.35 31.31 -16.84
N ASN A 78 -1.13 32.38 -16.98
CA ASN A 78 -0.66 33.69 -16.54
C ASN A 78 -0.86 33.78 -15.01
N PRO A 79 0.18 34.10 -14.22
CA PRO A 79 -0.04 34.49 -12.82
C PRO A 79 -0.99 35.69 -12.77
N ALA A 80 -1.79 35.80 -11.71
CA ALA A 80 -2.85 36.81 -11.60
C ALA A 80 -2.32 38.24 -11.93
N PRO A 81 -3.06 39.05 -12.74
CA PRO A 81 -2.64 40.42 -13.01
C PRO A 81 -2.75 41.28 -11.74
N SER A 82 -1.73 42.13 -11.50
CA SER A 82 -1.81 43.16 -10.45
C SER A 82 -3.03 44.06 -10.68
N GLU A 83 -3.73 44.39 -9.59
CA GLU A 83 -4.99 45.15 -9.60
C GLU A 83 -4.88 46.47 -10.36
N SER A 84 -5.33 46.48 -11.62
CA SER A 84 -5.94 47.62 -12.31
C SER A 84 -6.30 47.18 -13.73
N SER A 85 -7.57 46.82 -13.96
CA SER A 85 -8.38 47.11 -15.18
C SER A 85 -9.59 46.18 -15.22
N SER A 86 -10.76 46.75 -14.94
CA SER A 86 -12.06 46.10 -15.12
C SER A 86 -12.52 46.11 -16.58
N THR A 87 -13.22 45.04 -16.97
CA THR A 87 -14.22 44.93 -18.06
C THR A 87 -13.72 44.46 -19.43
N THR A 88 -13.68 43.13 -19.64
CA THR A 88 -13.90 42.43 -20.93
C THR A 88 -14.36 40.99 -20.62
N PRO A 89 -15.29 40.36 -21.39
CA PRO A 89 -15.69 38.97 -21.13
C PRO A 89 -14.50 38.02 -21.21
N ALA A 90 -14.39 37.12 -20.22
CA ALA A 90 -13.28 36.21 -20.03
C ALA A 90 -13.08 35.30 -21.25
N ALA A 91 -11.88 35.35 -21.84
CA ALA A 91 -11.43 34.36 -22.80
C ALA A 91 -11.29 32.99 -22.09
N THR A 92 -11.74 31.93 -22.76
CA THR A 92 -11.70 30.52 -22.33
C THR A 92 -10.35 30.03 -21.78
N GLY A 93 -9.24 30.68 -22.12
CA GLY A 93 -7.91 30.37 -21.58
C GLY A 93 -7.66 30.81 -20.13
N THR A 94 -8.53 31.61 -19.51
CA THR A 94 -8.39 32.03 -18.11
C THR A 94 -8.96 31.01 -17.14
N THR A 95 -10.14 30.45 -17.42
CA THR A 95 -10.80 29.44 -16.55
C THR A 95 -10.11 28.08 -16.59
N GLU A 96 -9.53 27.68 -17.72
CA GLU A 96 -8.81 26.40 -17.85
C GLU A 96 -7.47 26.38 -17.11
N ALA A 97 -6.85 27.56 -16.97
CA ALA A 97 -5.61 27.78 -16.23
C ALA A 97 -5.81 27.97 -14.72
N GLY A 98 -7.07 28.15 -14.29
CA GLY A 98 -7.44 28.45 -12.92
C GLY A 98 -7.87 27.22 -12.12
N ILE A 99 -7.64 27.27 -10.80
CA ILE A 99 -8.13 26.24 -9.87
C ILE A 99 -9.25 26.87 -9.01
N PRO A 100 -10.40 26.20 -8.84
CA PRO A 100 -11.47 26.68 -7.97
C PRO A 100 -10.96 27.02 -6.56
N ALA A 101 -11.35 28.16 -6.03
CA ALA A 101 -10.76 28.74 -4.82
C ALA A 101 -10.75 27.77 -3.62
N THR A 102 -11.87 27.11 -3.32
CA THR A 102 -11.95 26.15 -2.20
C THR A 102 -11.07 24.92 -2.44
N VAL A 103 -10.99 24.46 -3.70
CA VAL A 103 -10.16 23.31 -4.07
C VAL A 103 -8.67 23.65 -3.97
N LEU A 104 -8.26 24.85 -4.41
CA LEU A 104 -6.88 25.31 -4.27
C LEU A 104 -6.49 25.49 -2.80
N ASP A 105 -7.38 26.07 -1.99
CA ASP A 105 -7.17 26.21 -0.54
C ASP A 105 -6.97 24.86 0.13
N ALA A 106 -7.77 23.84 -0.24
CA ALA A 106 -7.60 22.48 0.26
C ALA A 106 -6.23 21.88 -0.06
N TYR A 107 -5.74 22.01 -1.30
CA TYR A 107 -4.40 21.51 -1.66
C TYR A 107 -3.28 22.22 -0.93
N LYS A 108 -3.35 23.55 -0.80
CA LYS A 108 -2.33 24.33 -0.08
C LYS A 108 -2.33 24.00 1.42
N LYS A 109 -3.50 23.79 2.03
CA LYS A 109 -3.60 23.36 3.43
C LYS A 109 -3.04 21.97 3.62
N ALA A 110 -3.36 21.02 2.73
CA ALA A 110 -2.80 19.67 2.77
C ALA A 110 -1.27 19.69 2.68
N GLU A 111 -0.69 20.46 1.75
CA GLU A 111 0.76 20.67 1.69
C GLU A 111 1.31 21.25 3.00
N ALA A 112 0.70 22.33 3.52
CA ALA A 112 1.17 22.99 4.74
C ALA A 112 1.11 22.07 5.96
N GLU A 113 0.12 21.19 6.04
CA GLU A 113 0.01 20.18 7.08
C GLU A 113 1.08 19.09 6.91
N LEU A 114 1.25 18.57 5.69
CA LEU A 114 2.22 17.51 5.40
C LEU A 114 3.67 17.98 5.50
N ALA A 115 3.95 19.24 5.20
CA ALA A 115 5.25 19.85 5.48
C ALA A 115 5.59 19.81 6.99
N GLN A 116 4.57 19.82 7.86
CA GLN A 116 4.75 19.73 9.31
C GLN A 116 4.75 18.30 9.83
N SER A 117 3.84 17.45 9.35
CA SER A 117 3.66 16.07 9.82
C SER A 117 4.64 15.08 9.16
N LYS A 118 5.03 15.32 7.91
CA LYS A 118 5.90 14.48 7.06
C LYS A 118 6.95 15.31 6.29
N PRO A 119 7.87 16.01 6.98
CA PRO A 119 8.80 16.96 6.35
C PRO A 119 9.78 16.36 5.34
N GLY A 120 10.01 15.04 5.35
CA GLY A 120 10.85 14.35 4.35
C GLY A 120 10.15 14.08 3.01
N CYS A 121 8.82 14.22 2.97
CA CYS A 121 8.04 13.95 1.76
C CYS A 121 8.15 15.10 0.75
N ASN A 122 8.32 16.35 1.18
CA ASN A 122 8.40 17.53 0.30
C ASN A 122 7.30 17.60 -0.78
N LEU A 123 6.07 17.20 -0.44
CA LEU A 123 4.94 17.15 -1.36
C LEU A 123 4.53 18.57 -1.79
N PRO A 124 4.64 18.93 -3.09
CA PRO A 124 4.14 20.22 -3.56
C PRO A 124 2.61 20.18 -3.77
N TRP A 125 1.88 21.23 -3.37
CA TRP A 125 0.42 21.31 -3.57
C TRP A 125 0.03 21.18 -5.06
N GLN A 126 0.93 21.56 -5.98
CA GLN A 126 0.72 21.40 -7.42
C GLN A 126 0.56 19.93 -7.83
N LEU A 127 1.18 19.00 -7.11
CA LEU A 127 1.00 17.56 -7.38
C LEU A 127 -0.40 17.10 -6.98
N LEU A 128 -0.91 17.56 -5.84
CA LEU A 128 -2.30 17.32 -5.43
C LEU A 128 -3.28 17.92 -6.45
N ALA A 129 -3.01 19.14 -6.92
CA ALA A 129 -3.80 19.77 -7.97
C ALA A 129 -3.78 18.99 -9.28
N ALA A 130 -2.63 18.48 -9.70
CA ALA A 130 -2.52 17.67 -10.91
C ALA A 130 -3.33 16.37 -10.80
N ILE A 131 -3.22 15.66 -9.66
CA ILE A 131 -4.01 14.45 -9.41
C ILE A 131 -5.51 14.78 -9.37
N GLY A 132 -5.95 15.79 -8.62
CA GLY A 132 -7.37 16.15 -8.57
C GLY A 132 -7.96 16.63 -9.90
N LYS A 133 -7.14 17.23 -10.79
CA LYS A 133 -7.57 17.54 -12.17
C LYS A 133 -7.83 16.25 -12.96
N VAL A 134 -6.92 15.29 -12.87
CA VAL A 134 -6.99 14.02 -13.59
C VAL A 134 -8.08 13.10 -13.05
N GLU A 135 -8.28 13.07 -11.73
CA GLU A 135 -9.25 12.17 -11.09
C GLU A 135 -10.70 12.64 -11.25
N SER A 136 -10.96 13.94 -11.08
CA SER A 136 -12.35 14.45 -11.02
C SER A 136 -12.57 15.79 -11.70
N GLY A 137 -11.57 16.33 -12.40
CA GLY A 137 -11.67 17.66 -12.99
C GLY A 137 -11.74 18.77 -11.93
N GLN A 138 -10.98 18.63 -10.84
CA GLN A 138 -11.03 19.53 -9.67
C GLN A 138 -12.39 19.52 -8.97
N ALA A 139 -12.88 18.35 -8.54
CA ALA A 139 -14.21 18.20 -7.95
C ALA A 139 -15.33 18.68 -8.88
N ARG A 140 -15.31 18.24 -10.15
CA ARG A 140 -16.22 18.68 -11.22
C ARG A 140 -16.26 20.20 -11.38
N GLY A 141 -15.10 20.83 -11.53
CA GLY A 141 -14.97 22.27 -11.71
C GLY A 141 -15.15 23.09 -10.43
N GLY A 142 -14.95 22.45 -9.27
CA GLY A 142 -15.12 23.05 -7.95
C GLY A 142 -16.58 23.14 -7.53
N ASN A 143 -17.40 22.15 -7.91
CA ASN A 143 -18.80 22.08 -7.52
C ASN A 143 -18.93 21.58 -6.07
N VAL A 144 -18.42 22.40 -5.16
CA VAL A 144 -18.34 22.16 -3.72
C VAL A 144 -19.03 23.28 -2.95
N THR A 145 -19.54 22.96 -1.77
CA THR A 145 -20.03 23.92 -0.79
C THR A 145 -18.88 24.71 -0.17
N ALA A 146 -19.20 25.72 0.63
CA ALA A 146 -18.20 26.58 1.26
C ALA A 146 -17.26 25.83 2.22
N ASP A 147 -17.77 24.78 2.87
CA ASP A 147 -17.02 23.86 3.74
C ASP A 147 -16.22 22.79 2.96
N GLY A 148 -16.30 22.78 1.63
CA GLY A 148 -15.54 21.87 0.77
C GLY A 148 -16.24 20.57 0.38
N THR A 149 -17.47 20.35 0.82
CA THR A 149 -18.25 19.14 0.50
C THR A 149 -18.76 19.19 -0.93
N THR A 150 -18.59 18.12 -1.72
CA THR A 150 -19.13 18.08 -3.09
C THR A 150 -20.65 18.14 -3.08
N VAL A 151 -21.24 18.95 -3.97
CA VAL A 151 -22.71 19.16 -4.02
C VAL A 151 -23.47 17.87 -4.35
N SER A 152 -22.83 16.98 -5.11
CA SER A 152 -23.27 15.61 -5.36
C SER A 152 -22.08 14.66 -5.19
N PRO A 153 -22.29 13.40 -4.78
CA PRO A 153 -21.22 12.41 -4.74
C PRO A 153 -20.55 12.25 -6.10
N ILE A 154 -19.23 12.14 -6.09
CA ILE A 154 -18.44 11.82 -7.29
C ILE A 154 -18.08 10.35 -7.18
N LEU A 155 -18.73 9.51 -7.99
CA LEU A 155 -18.51 8.06 -8.01
C LEU A 155 -17.89 7.64 -9.33
N GLY A 156 -16.85 6.82 -9.24
CA GLY A 156 -16.25 6.11 -10.36
C GLY A 156 -17.14 4.96 -10.86
N PRO A 157 -16.70 4.25 -11.91
CA PRO A 157 -17.36 3.03 -12.37
C PRO A 157 -17.28 1.94 -11.30
N VAL A 158 -18.18 0.96 -11.41
CA VAL A 158 -18.14 -0.26 -10.58
C VAL A 158 -16.88 -1.05 -10.89
N LEU A 159 -16.13 -1.44 -9.86
CA LEU A 159 -14.91 -2.23 -10.00
C LEU A 159 -15.25 -3.73 -9.94
N ASN A 160 -15.96 -4.23 -10.94
CA ASN A 160 -16.42 -5.63 -11.02
C ASN A 160 -15.53 -6.52 -11.91
N GLY A 161 -14.33 -6.06 -12.29
CA GLY A 161 -13.45 -6.79 -13.20
C GLY A 161 -13.77 -6.67 -14.69
N VAL A 162 -14.79 -5.90 -15.07
CA VAL A 162 -15.11 -5.61 -16.48
C VAL A 162 -14.45 -4.30 -16.90
N GLY A 163 -13.27 -4.41 -17.53
CA GLY A 163 -12.51 -3.25 -18.01
C GLY A 163 -11.66 -2.55 -16.95
N PHE A 164 -11.90 -2.81 -15.65
CA PHE A 164 -11.18 -2.24 -14.49
C PHE A 164 -10.85 -3.32 -13.46
N ALA A 165 -10.28 -2.94 -12.31
CA ALA A 165 -10.04 -3.88 -11.21
C ALA A 165 -11.33 -4.55 -10.73
N ASN A 166 -11.18 -5.73 -10.13
CA ASN A 166 -12.25 -6.46 -9.46
C ASN A 166 -12.08 -6.29 -7.95
N ILE A 167 -12.88 -5.42 -7.33
CA ILE A 167 -12.84 -5.05 -5.92
C ILE A 167 -14.23 -5.27 -5.33
N SER A 168 -14.36 -6.32 -4.51
CA SER A 168 -15.58 -6.57 -3.73
C SER A 168 -15.79 -5.48 -2.69
N ASP A 169 -17.05 -5.28 -2.29
CA ASP A 169 -17.45 -4.33 -1.25
C ASP A 169 -16.60 -4.46 0.04
N THR A 170 -16.11 -3.33 0.54
CA THR A 170 -15.29 -3.26 1.76
C THR A 170 -15.86 -2.40 2.87
N ASP A 171 -16.98 -1.72 2.64
CA ASP A 171 -17.58 -0.77 3.60
C ASP A 171 -19.08 -0.98 3.81
N ASN A 172 -19.65 -2.05 3.23
CA ASN A 172 -21.08 -2.37 3.28
C ASN A 172 -21.94 -1.28 2.61
N GLY A 173 -21.42 -0.68 1.54
CA GLY A 173 -22.04 0.39 0.73
C GLY A 173 -22.07 1.75 1.42
N ALA A 174 -21.20 2.01 2.39
CA ALA A 174 -21.25 3.21 3.22
C ALA A 174 -20.95 4.50 2.43
N TYR A 175 -20.02 4.45 1.47
CA TYR A 175 -19.57 5.63 0.73
C TYR A 175 -20.10 5.71 -0.71
N ASP A 176 -20.47 4.60 -1.32
CA ASP A 176 -20.91 4.53 -2.72
C ASP A 176 -22.30 3.90 -2.93
N GLY A 177 -22.89 3.33 -1.88
CA GLY A 177 -24.21 2.70 -1.90
C GLY A 177 -24.26 1.32 -2.57
N ASP A 178 -23.13 0.69 -2.89
CA ASP A 178 -23.06 -0.62 -3.53
C ASP A 178 -22.51 -1.68 -2.54
N SER A 179 -23.38 -2.57 -2.07
CA SER A 179 -22.99 -3.64 -1.13
C SER A 179 -22.44 -4.90 -1.83
N THR A 180 -22.00 -4.78 -3.09
CA THR A 180 -21.49 -5.91 -3.89
C THR A 180 -20.07 -5.65 -4.36
N TYR A 181 -19.82 -4.46 -4.92
CA TYR A 181 -18.52 -4.06 -5.44
C TYR A 181 -18.25 -2.59 -5.11
N ASP A 182 -17.01 -2.28 -4.77
CA ASP A 182 -16.59 -0.91 -4.47
C ASP A 182 -16.47 -0.06 -5.75
N ARG A 183 -16.62 1.24 -5.56
CA ARG A 183 -16.29 2.30 -6.54
C ARG A 183 -15.24 3.24 -5.95
N ALA A 184 -14.48 3.90 -6.81
CA ALA A 184 -13.70 5.05 -6.38
C ALA A 184 -14.61 6.24 -6.04
N VAL A 185 -14.40 6.90 -4.89
CA VAL A 185 -15.30 7.90 -4.29
C VAL A 185 -14.60 9.25 -4.11
N GLY A 186 -15.35 10.32 -4.34
CA GLY A 186 -14.97 11.69 -4.00
C GLY A 186 -14.04 12.35 -5.00
N PRO A 187 -13.63 13.60 -4.75
CA PRO A 187 -12.87 14.38 -5.72
C PRO A 187 -11.42 13.89 -5.93
N MET A 188 -10.92 13.03 -5.05
CA MET A 188 -9.61 12.36 -5.18
C MET A 188 -9.73 10.86 -5.48
N GLN A 189 -10.96 10.38 -5.77
CA GLN A 189 -11.26 9.04 -6.29
C GLN A 189 -10.67 7.88 -5.46
N PHE A 190 -10.81 7.93 -4.14
CA PHE A 190 -10.36 6.83 -3.27
C PHE A 190 -11.34 5.66 -3.28
N ILE A 191 -10.85 4.42 -3.35
CA ILE A 191 -11.68 3.25 -3.02
C ILE A 191 -11.91 3.15 -1.49
N PRO A 192 -13.06 2.63 -1.01
CA PRO A 192 -13.39 2.57 0.41
C PRO A 192 -12.33 1.91 1.30
N SER A 193 -11.74 0.80 0.84
CA SER A 193 -10.65 0.13 1.55
C SER A 193 -9.41 1.01 1.73
N THR A 194 -9.07 1.85 0.74
CA THR A 194 -7.98 2.83 0.89
C THR A 194 -8.41 3.96 1.82
N TRP A 195 -9.64 4.45 1.66
CA TRP A 195 -10.18 5.52 2.50
C TRP A 195 -10.16 5.15 3.99
N ALA A 196 -10.44 3.90 4.32
CA ALA A 196 -10.48 3.41 5.70
C ALA A 196 -9.20 3.71 6.49
N TRP A 197 -8.02 3.64 5.84
CA TRP A 197 -6.74 3.95 6.49
C TRP A 197 -6.18 5.32 6.09
N ALA A 198 -6.39 5.77 4.86
CA ALA A 198 -5.85 7.03 4.36
C ALA A 198 -6.66 8.25 4.78
N GLY A 199 -7.96 8.10 5.05
CA GLY A 199 -8.88 9.19 5.35
C GLY A 199 -8.41 10.08 6.52
N ARG A 200 -8.49 11.40 6.32
CA ARG A 200 -8.12 12.44 7.30
C ARG A 200 -9.19 13.53 7.31
N ASP A 201 -9.36 14.14 8.47
CA ASP A 201 -10.25 15.29 8.67
C ASP A 201 -9.41 16.55 8.37
N GLY A 202 -9.56 17.08 7.15
CA GLY A 202 -8.76 18.19 6.63
C GLY A 202 -9.39 19.56 6.85
N ASN A 203 -10.68 19.62 7.16
CA ASN A 203 -11.38 20.86 7.52
C ASN A 203 -11.57 21.03 9.05
N ALA A 204 -11.17 20.03 9.84
CA ALA A 204 -11.28 19.96 11.30
C ALA A 204 -12.72 20.00 11.83
N ASP A 205 -13.68 19.40 11.11
CA ASP A 205 -15.09 19.35 11.51
C ASP A 205 -15.44 18.10 12.36
N GLY A 206 -14.47 17.22 12.58
CA GLY A 206 -14.60 15.98 13.35
C GLY A 206 -15.04 14.78 12.53
N LYS A 207 -15.15 14.88 11.21
CA LYS A 207 -15.52 13.79 10.30
C LYS A 207 -14.42 13.57 9.25
N LYS A 208 -14.40 12.35 8.71
CA LYS A 208 -13.59 11.98 7.55
C LYS A 208 -14.54 11.63 6.43
N ASP A 209 -14.80 12.58 5.55
CA ASP A 209 -15.72 12.42 4.43
C ASP A 209 -14.95 12.38 3.10
N PRO A 210 -14.99 11.27 2.34
CA PRO A 210 -14.34 11.22 1.03
C PRO A 210 -14.91 12.24 0.05
N ASN A 211 -16.12 12.75 0.27
CA ASN A 211 -16.75 13.79 -0.55
C ASN A 211 -16.39 15.21 -0.12
N ASN A 212 -15.58 15.41 0.94
CA ASN A 212 -15.04 16.72 1.30
C ASN A 212 -13.64 16.92 0.68
N ILE A 213 -13.44 18.01 -0.07
CA ILE A 213 -12.16 18.26 -0.77
C ILE A 213 -10.99 18.50 0.19
N TYR A 214 -11.21 19.05 1.38
CA TYR A 214 -10.14 19.21 2.38
C TYR A 214 -9.67 17.86 2.89
N ASP A 215 -10.61 16.99 3.25
CA ASP A 215 -10.35 15.63 3.73
C ASP A 215 -9.69 14.80 2.64
N ALA A 216 -10.23 14.84 1.43
CA ALA A 216 -9.74 14.10 0.28
C ALA A 216 -8.33 14.56 -0.14
N ALA A 217 -8.07 15.88 -0.16
CA ALA A 217 -6.74 16.42 -0.47
C ALA A 217 -5.69 16.02 0.57
N LEU A 218 -6.05 16.09 1.86
CA LEU A 218 -5.16 15.70 2.95
C LEU A 218 -4.91 14.18 2.94
N ALA A 219 -5.95 13.38 2.71
CA ALA A 219 -5.83 11.92 2.54
C ALA A 219 -4.92 11.57 1.35
N ALA A 220 -5.09 12.23 0.20
CA ALA A 220 -4.24 12.05 -0.98
C ALA A 220 -2.77 12.37 -0.68
N GLY A 221 -2.51 13.47 0.02
CA GLY A 221 -1.15 13.79 0.40
C GLY A 221 -0.56 12.80 1.42
N HIS A 222 -1.35 12.35 2.40
CA HIS A 222 -0.92 11.28 3.32
C HIS A 222 -0.60 9.97 2.59
N TYR A 223 -1.42 9.59 1.61
CA TYR A 223 -1.24 8.42 0.77
C TYR A 223 0.07 8.50 -0.03
N LEU A 224 0.32 9.63 -0.71
CA LEU A 224 1.55 9.83 -1.49
C LEU A 224 2.80 9.80 -0.59
N CYS A 225 2.68 10.31 0.63
CA CYS A 225 3.73 10.35 1.64
C CYS A 225 3.74 9.13 2.59
N ARG A 226 3.18 7.97 2.20
CA ARG A 226 3.11 6.79 3.09
C ARG A 226 4.41 6.02 3.22
N TYR A 227 5.31 6.19 2.25
CA TYR A 227 6.68 5.66 2.27
C TYR A 227 7.69 6.80 2.44
N ASP A 228 8.97 6.47 2.62
CA ASP A 228 10.07 7.44 2.70
C ASP A 228 10.45 8.05 1.32
N TRP A 229 9.46 8.25 0.44
CA TRP A 229 9.65 8.89 -0.84
C TRP A 229 9.70 10.41 -0.70
N ASP A 230 10.72 11.01 -1.32
CA ASP A 230 10.84 12.46 -1.47
C ASP A 230 10.18 12.89 -2.78
N MET A 231 9.10 13.66 -2.70
CA MET A 231 8.37 14.20 -3.85
C MET A 231 9.13 15.33 -4.55
N SER A 232 10.25 15.82 -4.00
CA SER A 232 11.16 16.68 -4.76
C SER A 232 12.08 15.86 -5.70
N ALA A 233 12.26 14.57 -5.43
CA ALA A 233 13.03 13.66 -6.25
C ALA A 233 12.16 12.98 -7.32
N THR A 234 12.62 12.98 -8.57
CA THR A 234 11.88 12.39 -9.70
C THR A 234 11.49 10.93 -9.48
N SER A 235 12.37 10.11 -8.90
CA SER A 235 12.08 8.70 -8.63
C SER A 235 10.99 8.54 -7.57
N GLY A 236 11.10 9.25 -6.44
CA GLY A 236 10.10 9.22 -5.37
C GLY A 236 8.73 9.66 -5.85
N MET A 237 8.68 10.76 -6.60
CA MET A 237 7.43 11.28 -7.18
C MET A 237 6.79 10.30 -8.16
N ARG A 238 7.57 9.72 -9.10
CA ARG A 238 7.04 8.78 -10.09
C ARG A 238 6.50 7.51 -9.41
N SER A 239 7.22 6.98 -8.42
CA SER A 239 6.76 5.84 -7.64
C SER A 239 5.46 6.16 -6.88
N ALA A 240 5.36 7.36 -6.30
CA ALA A 240 4.15 7.79 -5.61
C ALA A 240 2.93 7.87 -6.53
N ILE A 241 3.08 8.49 -7.70
CA ILE A 241 2.00 8.63 -8.69
C ILE A 241 1.56 7.27 -9.23
N LEU A 242 2.50 6.39 -9.59
CA LEU A 242 2.19 5.03 -10.05
C LEU A 242 1.53 4.18 -8.97
N SER A 243 1.86 4.43 -7.71
CA SER A 243 1.19 3.77 -6.60
C SER A 243 -0.25 4.28 -6.39
N TYR A 244 -0.59 5.48 -6.89
CA TYR A 244 -1.94 6.03 -6.82
C TYR A 244 -2.83 5.37 -7.88
N ASN A 245 -2.32 5.30 -9.11
CA ASN A 245 -2.89 4.55 -10.23
C ASN A 245 -1.74 4.00 -11.09
N ASN A 246 -1.70 2.68 -11.28
CA ASN A 246 -0.59 1.96 -11.90
C ASN A 246 -0.67 1.99 -13.44
N SER A 247 -0.71 3.20 -14.00
CA SER A 247 -0.73 3.46 -15.44
C SER A 247 0.38 4.45 -15.82
N THR A 248 1.16 4.11 -16.85
CA THR A 248 2.19 5.01 -17.38
C THR A 248 1.57 6.24 -18.03
N ASP A 249 0.40 6.10 -18.66
CA ASP A 249 -0.32 7.23 -19.26
C ASP A 249 -0.86 8.16 -18.17
N TYR A 250 -1.41 7.60 -17.09
CA TYR A 250 -1.81 8.37 -15.91
C TYR A 250 -0.63 9.19 -15.37
N LEU A 251 0.52 8.54 -15.19
CA LEU A 251 1.75 9.20 -14.74
C LEU A 251 2.12 10.37 -15.67
N ASN A 252 2.12 10.18 -16.98
CA ASN A 252 2.48 11.21 -17.94
C ASN A 252 1.49 12.38 -17.94
N THR A 253 0.19 12.10 -17.81
CA THR A 253 -0.86 13.12 -17.71
C THR A 253 -0.71 13.94 -16.42
N VAL A 254 -0.53 13.28 -15.28
CA VAL A 254 -0.29 13.96 -13.99
C VAL A 254 0.97 14.81 -14.04
N LEU A 255 2.09 14.31 -14.58
CA LEU A 255 3.32 15.08 -14.71
C LEU A 255 3.15 16.29 -15.62
N SER A 256 2.34 16.18 -16.69
CA SER A 256 2.05 17.30 -17.58
C SER A 256 1.29 18.41 -16.85
N TRP A 257 0.25 18.07 -16.08
CA TRP A 257 -0.49 19.01 -15.25
C TRP A 257 0.35 19.60 -14.11
N LEU A 258 1.23 18.80 -13.49
CA LEU A 258 2.14 19.28 -12.47
C LEU A 258 3.06 20.39 -13.02
N GLU A 259 3.70 20.14 -14.16
CA GLU A 259 4.56 21.13 -14.81
C GLU A 259 3.77 22.36 -15.26
N TYR A 260 2.51 22.20 -15.65
CA TYR A 260 1.62 23.30 -15.97
C TYR A 260 1.36 24.20 -14.74
N TYR A 261 0.96 23.62 -13.61
CA TYR A 261 0.71 24.38 -12.38
C TYR A 261 1.97 24.97 -11.74
N ARG A 262 3.15 24.38 -11.97
CA ARG A 262 4.44 24.95 -11.56
C ARG A 262 4.78 26.25 -12.27
N LYS A 263 4.31 26.46 -13.50
CA LYS A 263 4.51 27.71 -14.26
C LYS A 263 3.63 28.85 -13.75
N GLY A 264 2.67 28.55 -12.89
CA GLY A 264 1.73 29.50 -12.31
C GLY A 264 0.30 28.97 -12.39
N THR A 265 -0.62 29.58 -11.64
CA THR A 265 -2.07 29.42 -11.77
C THR A 265 -2.73 30.61 -11.08
N HIS A 266 -4.04 30.72 -11.15
CA HIS A 266 -4.81 31.69 -10.38
C HIS A 266 -6.10 31.05 -9.84
N GLU A 267 -6.63 31.64 -8.78
CA GLU A 267 -7.90 31.21 -8.21
C GLU A 267 -9.05 31.65 -9.11
N ILE A 268 -10.01 30.76 -9.31
CA ILE A 268 -11.27 31.03 -9.99
C ILE A 268 -12.45 30.75 -9.04
N PRO A 269 -13.62 31.36 -9.24
CA PRO A 269 -14.79 31.06 -8.42
C PRO A 269 -15.16 29.57 -8.46
N ASN A 270 -15.65 29.04 -7.34
CA ASN A 270 -16.17 27.67 -7.27
C ASN A 270 -17.27 27.43 -8.30
N GLY A 271 -17.30 26.25 -8.88
CA GLY A 271 -18.26 25.85 -9.92
C GLY A 271 -17.98 26.43 -11.31
N THR A 272 -16.92 27.22 -11.49
CA THR A 272 -16.57 27.83 -12.79
C THR A 272 -15.38 27.17 -13.49
N GLY A 273 -14.78 26.14 -12.86
CA GLY A 273 -13.66 25.41 -13.43
C GLY A 273 -14.08 24.53 -14.61
N THR A 274 -13.17 24.35 -15.58
CA THR A 274 -13.40 23.42 -16.68
C THR A 274 -13.31 21.97 -16.21
N VAL A 275 -14.36 21.20 -16.46
CA VAL A 275 -14.34 19.74 -16.29
C VAL A 275 -13.74 19.15 -17.57
N PRO A 276 -12.72 18.29 -17.49
CA PRO A 276 -12.20 17.62 -18.67
C PRO A 276 -13.26 16.70 -19.30
N ASP A 277 -13.16 16.48 -20.61
CA ASP A 277 -14.17 15.73 -21.36
C ASP A 277 -13.72 14.31 -21.70
N ASN A 278 -12.42 14.06 -21.86
CA ASN A 278 -11.91 12.80 -22.40
C ASN A 278 -11.58 11.81 -21.29
N ARG A 279 -12.32 10.70 -21.24
CA ARG A 279 -12.04 9.63 -20.28
C ARG A 279 -11.13 8.55 -20.87
N SER A 280 -10.30 7.94 -20.02
CA SER A 280 -9.42 6.83 -20.43
C SER A 280 -10.19 5.56 -20.85
N ASP A 281 -11.50 5.48 -20.59
CA ASP A 281 -12.39 4.37 -20.97
C ASP A 281 -13.25 4.64 -22.23
N ASP A 282 -13.12 5.80 -22.89
CA ASP A 282 -13.94 6.17 -24.07
C ASP A 282 -13.53 5.48 -25.41
N GLY A 283 -12.69 4.45 -25.36
CA GLY A 283 -12.59 3.42 -26.38
C GLY A 283 -11.61 3.65 -27.55
N THR A 284 -10.94 2.57 -27.90
CA THR A 284 -10.27 2.29 -29.18
C THR A 284 -11.15 2.69 -30.38
N GLY A 285 -10.88 3.84 -31.01
CA GLY A 285 -11.66 4.27 -32.17
C GLY A 285 -11.37 5.69 -32.68
N TYR A 286 -10.12 6.01 -33.03
CA TYR A 286 -9.86 7.22 -33.84
C TYR A 286 -10.18 6.96 -35.31
N PRO A 287 -11.03 7.77 -35.98
CA PRO A 287 -10.59 8.44 -37.19
C PRO A 287 -9.76 9.68 -36.79
N PRO A 288 -8.69 10.02 -37.51
CA PRO A 288 -7.91 11.22 -37.21
C PRO A 288 -8.78 12.45 -37.54
N THR A 289 -9.12 13.25 -36.53
CA THR A 289 -9.68 14.58 -36.77
C THR A 289 -8.61 15.46 -37.42
N SER A 290 -8.88 15.83 -38.67
CA SER A 290 -8.06 16.73 -39.49
C SER A 290 -7.73 18.04 -38.76
N PRO A 291 -6.55 18.63 -39.03
CA PRO A 291 -6.17 19.91 -38.47
C PRO A 291 -7.15 20.99 -38.92
N SER A 292 -7.75 21.70 -37.97
CA SER A 292 -8.57 22.88 -38.25
C SER A 292 -7.70 23.96 -38.91
N THR A 293 -8.22 24.55 -39.97
CA THR A 293 -7.58 25.55 -40.81
C THR A 293 -7.22 26.82 -40.05
N PRO A 294 -6.10 27.50 -40.38
CA PRO A 294 -5.73 28.76 -39.75
C PRO A 294 -6.72 29.86 -40.16
N THR A 295 -7.37 30.49 -39.18
CA THR A 295 -8.18 31.69 -39.43
C THR A 295 -7.25 32.89 -39.60
N THR A 296 -7.49 33.66 -40.65
CA THR A 296 -6.71 34.81 -41.09
C THR A 296 -6.70 35.94 -40.05
N PRO A 297 -5.55 36.59 -39.75
CA PRO A 297 -5.51 37.75 -38.86
C PRO A 297 -6.30 38.93 -39.43
N GLY A 298 -7.22 39.48 -38.64
CA GLY A 298 -7.89 40.75 -38.92
C GLY A 298 -6.91 41.92 -38.91
N THR A 299 -7.15 42.87 -39.81
CA THR A 299 -6.37 44.09 -40.07
C THR A 299 -6.19 44.99 -38.83
N PRO A 300 -5.01 45.60 -38.63
CA PRO A 300 -4.77 46.50 -37.51
C PRO A 300 -5.44 47.86 -37.74
N SER A 301 -6.20 48.32 -36.74
CA SER A 301 -6.69 49.71 -36.69
C SER A 301 -5.59 50.65 -36.19
N THR A 302 -5.51 51.81 -36.84
CA THR A 302 -4.51 52.89 -36.71
C THR A 302 -4.25 53.40 -35.27
N PRO A 303 -2.99 53.76 -34.93
CA PRO A 303 -2.64 54.40 -33.65
C PRO A 303 -3.13 55.86 -33.55
N GLY A 304 -3.74 56.21 -32.41
CA GLY A 304 -3.95 57.61 -32.00
C GLY A 304 -2.65 58.30 -31.60
N THR A 305 -2.58 59.60 -31.86
CA THR A 305 -1.42 60.50 -31.78
C THR A 305 -0.90 60.73 -30.35
N PRO A 306 0.41 61.00 -30.12
CA PRO A 306 1.00 61.10 -28.78
C PRO A 306 0.70 62.43 -28.08
N GLY A 307 0.26 62.36 -26.82
CA GLY A 307 0.26 63.49 -25.89
C GLY A 307 1.67 63.79 -25.35
N ARG A 308 2.00 65.09 -25.32
CA ARG A 308 3.29 65.70 -24.98
C ARG A 308 3.74 65.45 -23.51
N PRO A 309 5.06 65.36 -23.23
CA PRO A 309 5.57 65.03 -21.89
C PRO A 309 5.57 66.23 -20.94
N SER A 310 5.23 65.99 -19.68
CA SER A 310 5.49 66.88 -18.54
C SER A 310 6.71 66.42 -17.74
N THR A 311 7.46 67.42 -17.28
CA THR A 311 8.82 67.46 -16.73
C THR A 311 9.15 66.55 -15.54
N PRO A 312 10.40 66.05 -15.39
CA PRO A 312 10.85 65.31 -14.22
C PRO A 312 11.04 66.18 -12.96
N GLY A 313 10.48 65.73 -11.84
CA GLY A 313 10.77 66.27 -10.51
C GLY A 313 12.14 65.82 -9.99
N LYS A 314 12.80 66.74 -9.28
CA LYS A 314 14.16 66.70 -8.71
C LYS A 314 14.36 65.56 -7.67
N PRO A 315 15.57 64.98 -7.55
CA PRO A 315 15.86 63.95 -6.55
C PRO A 315 16.07 64.57 -5.15
N ASN A 316 15.47 63.96 -4.14
CA ASN A 316 15.75 64.26 -2.73
C ASN A 316 16.96 63.47 -2.21
N THR A 317 17.67 64.12 -1.31
CA THR A 317 18.96 63.81 -0.69
C THR A 317 19.05 62.46 0.05
N PRO A 318 20.25 61.84 0.15
CA PRO A 318 20.47 60.62 0.92
C PRO A 318 20.31 60.85 2.44
N ALA A 319 19.57 59.97 3.11
CA ALA A 319 19.53 59.90 4.56
C ALA A 319 20.79 59.23 5.11
N THR A 320 21.30 59.79 6.20
CA THR A 320 22.49 59.36 6.95
C THR A 320 22.28 57.97 7.58
N PRO A 321 23.31 57.10 7.65
CA PRO A 321 23.17 55.77 8.23
C PRO A 321 23.02 55.84 9.75
N SER A 322 21.92 55.30 10.27
CA SER A 322 21.73 55.03 11.69
C SER A 322 22.62 53.88 12.14
N THR A 323 23.34 54.08 13.24
CA THR A 323 24.15 53.09 13.95
C THR A 323 23.35 51.80 14.22
N PRO A 324 23.90 50.60 13.98
CA PRO A 324 23.21 49.35 14.27
C PRO A 324 23.05 49.14 15.78
N THR A 325 21.81 49.02 16.22
CA THR A 325 21.45 48.48 17.54
C THR A 325 21.98 47.04 17.65
N PRO A 326 22.59 46.62 18.78
CA PRO A 326 23.01 45.24 18.94
C PRO A 326 21.80 44.30 18.83
N THR A 327 21.85 43.40 17.86
CA THR A 327 20.90 42.29 17.71
C THR A 327 20.90 41.46 19.00
N PRO A 328 19.75 41.22 19.65
CA PRO A 328 19.69 40.31 20.79
C PRO A 328 20.10 38.91 20.31
N THR A 329 20.99 38.26 21.06
CA THR A 329 21.37 36.86 20.82
C THR A 329 20.10 36.00 20.76
N PRO A 330 19.90 35.20 19.70
CA PRO A 330 18.70 34.36 19.60
C PRO A 330 18.66 33.41 20.79
N THR A 331 17.54 33.39 21.50
CA THR A 331 17.28 32.39 22.55
C THR A 331 17.19 31.03 21.87
N PRO A 332 17.90 30.00 22.35
CA PRO A 332 17.84 28.67 21.74
C PRO A 332 16.39 28.15 21.75
N THR A 333 15.98 27.58 20.63
CA THR A 333 14.67 26.93 20.50
C THR A 333 14.57 25.72 21.45
N PRO A 334 13.36 25.30 21.88
CA PRO A 334 13.22 24.15 22.77
C PRO A 334 13.94 22.89 22.26
N THR A 335 13.87 22.59 20.96
CA THR A 335 14.60 21.48 20.32
C THR A 335 16.13 21.60 20.47
N GLU A 336 16.67 22.82 20.45
CA GLU A 336 18.10 23.11 20.69
C GLU A 336 18.52 22.94 22.16
N THR A 337 17.59 22.74 23.08
CA THR A 337 17.89 22.46 24.50
C THR A 337 17.89 20.96 24.85
N VAL A 338 17.35 20.10 23.98
CA VAL A 338 17.28 18.65 24.23
C VAL A 338 18.68 18.02 24.21
N GLY A 339 19.03 17.31 25.29
CA GLY A 339 20.27 16.55 25.43
C GLY A 339 20.09 15.07 25.11
N HIS A 340 18.96 14.47 25.50
CA HIS A 340 18.65 13.06 25.24
C HIS A 340 17.15 12.76 25.28
N LEU A 341 16.78 11.55 24.88
CA LEU A 341 15.46 10.97 25.03
C LEU A 341 15.50 9.90 26.11
N GLU A 342 14.45 9.83 26.92
CA GLU A 342 14.30 8.85 28.00
C GLU A 342 12.94 8.13 27.90
N ASP A 343 12.89 6.87 28.33
CA ASP A 343 11.63 6.12 28.41
C ASP A 343 10.79 6.66 29.58
N ALA A 344 9.58 7.10 29.27
CA ALA A 344 8.64 7.65 30.24
C ALA A 344 7.62 6.62 30.75
N GLY A 345 8.09 5.38 30.95
CA GLY A 345 7.33 4.30 31.60
C GLY A 345 6.61 3.39 30.61
N THR A 346 7.19 3.12 29.46
CA THR A 346 6.65 2.21 28.45
C THR A 346 6.62 0.78 28.99
N ALA A 347 5.44 0.19 29.08
CA ALA A 347 5.27 -1.20 29.45
C ALA A 347 5.70 -2.15 28.32
N SER A 348 5.79 -3.46 28.61
CA SER A 348 6.15 -4.47 27.61
C SER A 348 5.17 -4.47 26.44
N LEU A 349 5.71 -4.25 25.24
CA LEU A 349 4.92 -4.17 24.00
C LEU A 349 4.77 -5.57 23.41
N THR A 350 3.63 -6.21 23.65
CA THR A 350 3.30 -7.50 23.04
C THR A 350 1.84 -7.51 22.59
N ALA A 351 1.60 -8.04 21.41
CA ALA A 351 0.26 -8.25 20.86
C ALA A 351 0.20 -9.60 20.13
N THR A 352 -1.01 -10.13 19.95
CA THR A 352 -1.25 -11.27 19.07
C THR A 352 -1.37 -10.76 17.62
N ALA A 353 -0.99 -11.60 16.65
CA ALA A 353 -1.08 -11.27 15.23
C ALA A 353 -2.48 -10.76 14.87
N GLY A 354 -2.53 -9.59 14.22
CA GLY A 354 -3.75 -8.88 13.85
C GLY A 354 -4.42 -8.06 14.98
N ASP A 355 -3.96 -8.15 16.23
CA ASP A 355 -4.54 -7.39 17.36
C ASP A 355 -3.82 -6.06 17.60
N ALA A 356 -4.51 -5.13 18.27
CA ALA A 356 -3.89 -3.89 18.74
C ALA A 356 -2.97 -4.16 19.94
N PHE A 357 -1.84 -3.44 20.00
CA PHE A 357 -1.05 -3.37 21.22
C PHE A 357 -1.82 -2.57 22.28
N THR A 358 -2.01 -3.17 23.45
CA THR A 358 -2.73 -2.52 24.56
C THR A 358 -1.91 -1.41 25.20
N GLU A 359 -0.59 -1.57 25.22
CA GLU A 359 0.36 -0.61 25.77
C GLU A 359 0.84 0.37 24.71
N ARG A 360 1.18 1.59 25.14
CA ARG A 360 1.67 2.65 24.26
C ARG A 360 3.06 3.10 24.64
N ILE A 361 3.80 3.52 23.63
CA ILE A 361 5.15 4.06 23.79
C ILE A 361 5.07 5.49 24.32
N SER A 362 5.80 5.75 25.40
CA SER A 362 5.87 7.04 26.08
C SER A 362 7.33 7.49 26.13
N THR A 363 7.68 8.52 25.37
CA THR A 363 9.05 9.06 25.32
C THR A 363 9.09 10.45 25.94
N ARG A 364 10.08 10.73 26.79
CA ARG A 364 10.35 12.08 27.31
C ARG A 364 11.57 12.70 26.65
N ALA A 365 11.46 13.95 26.24
CA ALA A 365 12.61 14.76 25.86
C ALA A 365 13.17 15.49 27.08
N GLU A 366 14.48 15.37 27.30
CA GLU A 366 15.16 15.99 28.43
C GLU A 366 16.38 16.80 27.99
N THR A 367 16.71 17.86 28.73
CA THR A 367 17.99 18.56 28.60
C THR A 367 19.14 17.66 29.04
N ALA A 368 20.38 18.07 28.79
CA ALA A 368 21.55 17.36 29.32
C ALA A 368 21.59 17.28 30.86
N ALA A 369 20.82 18.15 31.55
CA ALA A 369 20.68 18.16 33.00
C ALA A 369 19.46 17.35 33.51
N GLY A 370 18.75 16.64 32.62
CA GLY A 370 17.58 15.83 32.98
C GLY A 370 16.29 16.61 33.18
N GLN A 371 16.19 17.84 32.66
CA GLN A 371 14.96 18.63 32.76
C GLN A 371 14.06 18.38 31.55
N ALA A 372 12.77 18.17 31.78
CA ALA A 372 11.79 17.96 30.73
C ALA A 372 11.71 19.15 29.74
N VAL A 373 11.63 18.85 28.45
CA VAL A 373 11.53 19.84 27.37
C VAL A 373 10.22 19.66 26.61
N ALA A 374 9.33 20.64 26.76
CA ALA A 374 8.06 20.70 26.05
C ALA A 374 8.21 21.18 24.60
N LYS A 375 7.20 20.91 23.77
CA LYS A 375 7.11 21.38 22.37
C LYS A 375 8.22 20.85 21.45
N VAL A 376 8.80 19.71 21.80
CA VAL A 376 9.79 18.99 20.98
C VAL A 376 9.04 18.01 20.08
N ARG A 377 9.34 17.99 18.78
CA ARG A 377 8.81 16.97 17.88
C ARG A 377 9.63 15.69 18.00
N ILE A 378 8.98 14.60 18.39
CA ILE A 378 9.54 13.25 18.45
C ILE A 378 8.92 12.44 17.32
N ARG A 379 9.76 11.87 16.44
CA ARG A 379 9.39 10.91 15.41
C ARG A 379 9.58 9.51 15.94
N PHE A 380 8.51 8.73 15.94
CA PHE A 380 8.50 7.30 16.15
C PHE A 380 8.49 6.60 14.79
N THR A 381 9.37 5.63 14.59
CA THR A 381 9.48 4.87 13.34
C THR A 381 9.48 3.38 13.66
N VAL A 382 8.60 2.62 13.04
CA VAL A 382 8.60 1.15 13.07
C VAL A 382 9.76 0.66 12.20
N VAL A 383 10.64 -0.16 12.77
CA VAL A 383 11.86 -0.67 12.15
C VAL A 383 11.98 -2.17 12.37
N GLY A 384 12.27 -2.90 11.30
CA GLY A 384 12.46 -4.35 11.32
C GLY A 384 11.59 -5.04 10.28
N ASP A 385 11.68 -6.36 10.20
CA ASP A 385 10.83 -7.17 9.34
C ASP A 385 9.46 -7.40 10.02
N THR A 386 8.54 -6.45 9.82
CA THR A 386 7.20 -6.49 10.40
C THR A 386 6.22 -5.76 9.49
N ASP A 387 4.95 -6.15 9.56
CA ASP A 387 3.79 -5.49 8.97
C ASP A 387 2.98 -4.70 10.03
N ALA A 388 3.52 -4.53 11.24
CA ALA A 388 2.92 -3.70 12.27
C ALA A 388 2.96 -2.20 11.89
N THR A 389 1.91 -1.47 12.24
CA THR A 389 1.75 -0.04 11.92
C THR A 389 1.21 0.74 13.10
N PHE A 390 1.37 2.05 13.13
CA PHE A 390 0.60 2.91 14.01
C PHE A 390 -0.88 2.95 13.56
N THR A 391 -1.77 3.30 14.48
CA THR A 391 -3.18 3.52 14.19
C THR A 391 -3.31 4.53 13.04
N GLY A 392 -3.89 4.10 11.92
CA GLY A 392 -3.91 4.86 10.66
C GLY A 392 -3.00 4.30 9.55
N GLY A 393 -2.36 3.14 9.77
CA GLY A 393 -1.64 2.38 8.74
C GLY A 393 -0.20 2.84 8.47
N GLU A 394 0.29 3.85 9.20
CA GLU A 394 1.61 4.43 8.96
C GLU A 394 2.70 3.72 9.78
N SER A 395 3.89 3.54 9.20
CA SER A 395 5.07 3.05 9.92
C SER A 395 5.79 4.16 10.70
N VAL A 396 5.34 5.41 10.55
CA VAL A 396 5.94 6.60 11.17
C VAL A 396 4.85 7.43 11.83
N ALA A 397 5.14 7.96 13.02
CA ALA A 397 4.29 8.94 13.69
C ALA A 397 5.13 10.05 14.31
N THR A 398 4.70 11.31 14.17
CA THR A 398 5.37 12.47 14.79
C THR A 398 4.47 13.08 15.83
N ILE A 399 4.96 13.19 17.07
CA ILE A 399 4.22 13.73 18.21
C ILE A 399 5.02 14.86 18.85
N VAL A 400 4.31 15.91 19.27
CA VAL A 400 4.89 17.03 20.01
C VAL A 400 4.84 16.72 21.50
N THR A 401 5.95 16.92 22.21
CA THR A 401 5.99 16.73 23.66
C THR A 401 5.09 17.73 24.40
N ASP A 402 4.38 17.24 25.41
CA ASP A 402 3.50 18.04 26.26
C ASP A 402 4.27 18.94 27.23
N ALA A 403 3.57 19.62 28.15
CA ALA A 403 4.18 20.48 29.17
C ALA A 403 5.13 19.73 30.12
N LYS A 404 5.02 18.39 30.23
CA LYS A 404 5.91 17.53 31.00
C LYS A 404 7.04 16.97 30.13
N GLY A 405 7.15 17.39 28.88
CA GLY A 405 8.16 16.90 27.93
C GLY A 405 7.88 15.49 27.41
N VAL A 406 6.66 14.96 27.57
CA VAL A 406 6.30 13.60 27.14
C VAL A 406 5.58 13.60 25.81
N ALA A 407 6.00 12.74 24.90
CA ALA A 407 5.30 12.37 23.68
C ALA A 407 4.76 10.95 23.80
N LEU A 408 3.44 10.81 23.75
CA LEU A 408 2.77 9.52 23.72
C LEU A 408 2.53 9.14 22.25
N ALA A 409 3.13 8.04 21.80
CA ALA A 409 2.93 7.56 20.45
C ALA A 409 1.47 7.13 20.22
N PRO A 410 0.97 7.18 18.97
CA PRO A 410 -0.29 6.53 18.62
C PRO A 410 -0.27 5.04 18.99
N ALA A 411 -1.45 4.44 19.18
CA ALA A 411 -1.51 3.01 19.43
C ALA A 411 -0.92 2.22 18.25
N LEU A 412 -0.25 1.13 18.55
CA LEU A 412 0.36 0.26 17.56
C LEU A 412 -0.60 -0.88 17.24
N GLN A 413 -0.66 -1.26 15.97
CA GLN A 413 -1.47 -2.36 15.46
C GLN A 413 -0.52 -3.46 14.98
N ALA A 414 -0.68 -4.68 15.48
CA ALA A 414 0.05 -5.82 14.96
C ALA A 414 -0.51 -6.20 13.58
N GLY A 415 0.37 -6.50 12.65
CA GLY A 415 0.00 -7.23 11.43
C GLY A 415 -0.01 -8.74 11.68
N GLU A 416 0.01 -9.52 10.60
CA GLU A 416 -0.03 -10.98 10.65
C GLU A 416 1.38 -11.60 10.77
N LYS A 417 2.45 -10.84 10.47
CA LYS A 417 3.83 -11.32 10.61
C LYS A 417 4.26 -11.35 12.08
N THR A 418 4.37 -12.56 12.63
CA THR A 418 4.87 -12.80 13.99
C THR A 418 6.36 -12.56 14.12
N GLY A 419 6.83 -12.10 15.28
CA GLY A 419 8.24 -11.86 15.55
C GLY A 419 8.51 -10.58 16.32
N GLY A 420 9.77 -10.32 16.62
CA GLY A 420 10.22 -9.10 17.31
C GLY A 420 10.58 -7.99 16.32
N PHE A 421 10.21 -6.75 16.65
CA PHE A 421 10.60 -5.55 15.91
C PHE A 421 10.90 -4.39 16.85
N THR A 422 11.36 -3.26 16.30
CA THR A 422 11.74 -2.09 17.08
C THR A 422 10.91 -0.88 16.67
N VAL A 423 10.46 -0.09 17.63
CA VAL A 423 9.99 1.27 17.38
C VAL A 423 11.05 2.25 17.85
N ARG A 424 11.58 3.04 16.93
CA ARG A 424 12.68 3.97 17.16
C ARG A 424 12.14 5.39 17.34
N ALA A 425 12.40 6.01 18.48
CA ALA A 425 12.10 7.41 18.77
C ALA A 425 13.33 8.29 18.48
N THR A 426 13.11 9.39 17.75
CA THR A 426 14.13 10.37 17.36
C THR A 426 13.60 11.80 17.47
N VAL A 427 14.48 12.75 17.79
CA VAL A 427 14.13 14.18 17.76
C VAL A 427 14.27 14.70 16.33
N LEU A 428 13.25 15.37 15.79
CA LEU A 428 13.36 15.96 14.45
C LEU A 428 14.31 17.16 14.45
N VAL A 429 15.03 17.36 13.33
CA VAL A 429 15.92 18.52 13.09
C VAL A 429 17.18 18.54 13.98
N ARG A 430 17.37 17.55 14.86
CA ARG A 430 18.57 17.43 15.69
C ARG A 430 19.09 15.99 15.72
N THR A 431 20.37 15.81 15.44
CA THR A 431 21.03 14.50 15.54
C THR A 431 21.36 14.19 17.00
N LEU A 432 20.57 13.29 17.60
CA LEU A 432 20.80 12.72 18.93
C LEU A 432 20.75 11.19 18.85
N SER A 433 21.25 10.51 19.88
CA SER A 433 21.04 9.07 20.03
C SER A 433 19.54 8.77 20.02
N ALA A 434 19.14 7.81 19.19
CA ALA A 434 17.76 7.34 19.15
C ALA A 434 17.46 6.47 20.37
N LEU A 435 16.18 6.43 20.76
CA LEU A 435 15.68 5.54 21.80
C LEU A 435 14.84 4.42 21.16
N ASP A 436 15.23 3.17 21.39
CA ASP A 436 14.63 2.01 20.74
C ASP A 436 13.74 1.22 21.72
N TYR A 437 12.48 1.03 21.34
CA TYR A 437 11.50 0.22 22.06
C TYR A 437 11.32 -1.13 21.37
N ARG A 438 11.52 -2.23 22.09
CA ARG A 438 11.28 -3.57 21.54
C ARG A 438 9.80 -3.93 21.66
N ALA A 439 9.22 -4.40 20.56
CA ALA A 439 7.87 -4.92 20.48
C ALA A 439 7.88 -6.34 19.91
N THR A 440 6.86 -7.13 20.22
CA THR A 440 6.73 -8.51 19.73
C THR A 440 5.30 -8.81 19.32
N VAL A 441 5.14 -9.35 18.10
CA VAL A 441 3.90 -9.96 17.63
C VAL A 441 3.98 -11.47 17.89
N THR A 442 3.01 -12.00 18.63
CA THR A 442 2.88 -13.42 18.94
C THR A 442 1.89 -14.09 18.00
N ALA A 443 2.10 -15.36 17.70
CA ALA A 443 1.16 -16.13 16.90
C ALA A 443 -0.19 -16.27 17.60
N ARG A 444 -1.27 -16.36 16.81
CA ARG A 444 -2.59 -16.74 17.32
C ARG A 444 -2.50 -18.12 17.95
N ALA A 445 -3.23 -18.31 19.04
CA ALA A 445 -3.17 -19.51 19.84
C ALA A 445 -4.57 -20.09 20.08
N ALA A 446 -4.66 -21.40 20.25
CA ALA A 446 -5.82 -22.10 20.77
C ALA A 446 -5.38 -22.99 21.93
N ASP A 447 -6.15 -22.99 23.03
CA ASP A 447 -5.90 -23.76 24.25
C ASP A 447 -6.87 -24.94 24.41
N ALA A 448 -7.94 -25.00 23.61
CA ALA A 448 -8.86 -26.11 23.56
C ALA A 448 -9.31 -26.44 22.12
N LEU A 449 -9.57 -27.73 21.91
CA LEU A 449 -10.09 -28.32 20.68
C LEU A 449 -11.23 -29.26 21.01
N ALA A 450 -12.31 -29.22 20.22
CA ALA A 450 -13.44 -30.14 20.36
C ALA A 450 -13.99 -30.56 19.00
N ARG A 451 -14.30 -31.85 18.82
CA ARG A 451 -15.01 -32.31 17.62
C ARG A 451 -16.40 -31.67 17.55
N THR A 452 -16.82 -31.31 16.34
CA THR A 452 -18.17 -30.78 16.10
C THR A 452 -19.24 -31.88 16.12
N SER A 453 -18.83 -33.14 15.93
CA SER A 453 -19.69 -34.31 15.91
C SER A 453 -19.12 -35.47 16.73
N SER A 454 -20.01 -36.25 17.34
CA SER A 454 -19.70 -37.51 18.02
C SER A 454 -19.77 -38.74 17.10
N THR A 455 -20.04 -38.57 15.80
CA THR A 455 -20.12 -39.68 14.84
C THR A 455 -18.78 -40.44 14.81
N ALA A 456 -18.88 -41.76 14.91
CA ALA A 456 -17.74 -42.66 14.79
C ALA A 456 -17.17 -42.58 13.36
N LEU A 457 -15.86 -42.41 13.23
CA LEU A 457 -15.19 -42.30 11.94
C LEU A 457 -14.71 -43.67 11.50
N THR A 458 -15.43 -44.27 10.55
CA THR A 458 -15.17 -45.62 10.07
C THR A 458 -15.08 -45.67 8.54
N CYS A 459 -14.21 -46.52 8.00
CA CYS A 459 -14.20 -46.87 6.58
C CYS A 459 -13.79 -48.34 6.38
N THR A 460 -14.00 -48.89 5.19
CA THR A 460 -13.43 -50.18 4.78
C THR A 460 -12.00 -50.01 4.29
N ALA A 461 -11.17 -51.04 4.44
CA ALA A 461 -9.82 -51.10 3.89
C ALA A 461 -9.80 -50.75 2.39
N GLY A 462 -8.86 -49.90 1.97
CA GLY A 462 -8.79 -49.34 0.62
C GLY A 462 -9.84 -48.25 0.30
N GLY A 463 -10.69 -47.91 1.27
CA GLY A 463 -11.83 -47.01 1.09
C GLY A 463 -11.57 -45.55 1.49
N LYS A 464 -12.66 -44.79 1.54
CA LYS A 464 -12.71 -43.38 1.96
C LYS A 464 -13.63 -43.25 3.17
N PHE A 465 -13.26 -42.40 4.12
CA PHE A 465 -14.12 -42.04 5.25
C PHE A 465 -15.28 -41.16 4.78
N ALA A 466 -16.51 -41.50 5.17
CA ALA A 466 -17.71 -40.80 4.72
C ALA A 466 -17.84 -39.40 5.35
N ASP A 467 -17.54 -39.30 6.65
CA ASP A 467 -17.67 -38.06 7.40
C ASP A 467 -16.31 -37.33 7.51
N PRO A 468 -16.27 -36.00 7.33
CA PRO A 468 -15.07 -35.22 7.54
C PRO A 468 -14.71 -35.13 9.03
N VAL A 469 -13.44 -34.88 9.31
CA VAL A 469 -12.99 -34.53 10.67
C VAL A 469 -13.07 -33.02 10.81
N GLU A 470 -14.01 -32.57 11.64
CA GLU A 470 -14.20 -31.16 11.95
C GLU A 470 -13.98 -30.90 13.43
N VAL A 471 -13.18 -29.87 13.71
CA VAL A 471 -12.75 -29.53 15.07
C VAL A 471 -12.88 -28.02 15.29
N LYS A 472 -13.57 -27.64 16.36
CA LYS A 472 -13.63 -26.24 16.80
C LYS A 472 -12.48 -25.95 17.76
N ALA A 473 -11.74 -24.89 17.47
CA ALA A 473 -10.68 -24.34 18.30
C ALA A 473 -11.17 -23.13 19.09
N THR A 474 -10.78 -23.07 20.35
CA THR A 474 -11.04 -21.91 21.21
C THR A 474 -9.79 -21.51 21.97
N TYR A 475 -9.74 -20.24 22.35
CA TYR A 475 -8.71 -19.70 23.23
C TYR A 475 -9.40 -18.96 24.38
N LYS A 476 -9.18 -19.41 25.62
CA LYS A 476 -9.84 -18.85 26.82
C LYS A 476 -11.37 -18.76 26.69
N GLY A 477 -11.96 -19.73 25.98
CA GLY A 477 -13.41 -19.81 25.73
C GLY A 477 -13.96 -18.96 24.58
N ALA A 478 -13.13 -18.14 23.93
CA ALA A 478 -13.50 -17.41 22.70
C ALA A 478 -13.12 -18.21 21.45
N VAL A 479 -13.73 -17.87 20.31
CA VAL A 479 -13.35 -18.40 19.00
C VAL A 479 -11.88 -18.09 18.71
N ALA A 480 -11.12 -19.10 18.26
CA ALA A 480 -9.72 -18.95 17.91
C ALA A 480 -9.52 -19.09 16.39
N ASP A 481 -9.60 -17.97 15.68
CA ASP A 481 -9.47 -17.89 14.24
C ASP A 481 -8.00 -17.88 13.78
N LYS A 482 -7.75 -18.29 12.54
CA LYS A 482 -6.43 -18.27 11.89
C LYS A 482 -5.30 -18.92 12.72
N VAL A 483 -5.63 -19.86 13.60
CA VAL A 483 -4.65 -20.58 14.43
C VAL A 483 -4.05 -21.70 13.62
N ALA A 484 -2.72 -21.71 13.51
CA ALA A 484 -1.99 -22.79 12.87
C ALA A 484 -2.12 -24.09 13.69
N ALA A 485 -2.40 -25.19 12.99
CA ALA A 485 -2.56 -26.52 13.55
C ALA A 485 -1.83 -27.55 12.70
N THR A 486 -1.36 -28.62 13.34
CA THR A 486 -0.79 -29.78 12.65
C THR A 486 -1.63 -31.00 13.01
N ALA A 487 -2.03 -31.75 11.99
CA ALA A 487 -2.77 -32.99 12.11
C ALA A 487 -1.87 -34.15 11.67
N THR A 488 -1.64 -35.13 12.56
CA THR A 488 -0.73 -36.25 12.32
C THR A 488 -1.39 -37.58 12.67
N LEU A 489 -1.32 -38.54 11.75
CA LEU A 489 -1.66 -39.94 12.06
C LEU A 489 -0.49 -40.52 12.85
N ILE A 490 -0.71 -40.80 14.13
CA ILE A 490 0.34 -41.29 15.04
C ILE A 490 0.22 -42.79 15.25
N LYS A 491 1.31 -43.42 15.71
CA LYS A 491 1.34 -44.87 15.96
C LYS A 491 0.49 -45.27 17.17
N SER A 492 0.54 -44.49 18.24
CA SER A 492 -0.27 -44.72 19.45
C SER A 492 -0.36 -43.45 20.30
N ALA A 493 -1.13 -43.47 21.38
CA ALA A 493 -1.22 -42.34 22.31
C ALA A 493 0.14 -42.00 22.96
N ASP A 494 0.98 -43.02 23.17
CA ASP A 494 2.30 -42.91 23.81
C ASP A 494 3.44 -42.70 22.80
N ASP A 495 3.25 -43.11 21.53
CA ASP A 495 4.20 -42.91 20.43
C ASP A 495 3.60 -41.97 19.38
N THR A 496 3.99 -40.70 19.47
CA THR A 496 3.50 -39.62 18.61
C THR A 496 4.19 -39.57 17.25
N THR A 497 5.06 -40.53 16.93
CA THR A 497 5.68 -40.60 15.61
C THR A 497 4.64 -40.98 14.56
N THR A 498 4.84 -40.49 13.34
CA THR A 498 3.92 -40.72 12.23
C THR A 498 3.77 -42.21 11.94
N ASN A 499 2.52 -42.65 11.79
CA ASN A 499 2.17 -44.00 11.37
C ASN A 499 2.54 -44.20 9.88
N ASP A 500 2.88 -45.41 9.48
CA ASP A 500 3.24 -45.75 8.09
C ASP A 500 2.16 -46.60 7.38
N LYS A 501 1.11 -46.99 8.12
CA LYS A 501 -0.03 -47.79 7.64
C LYS A 501 -1.37 -47.16 7.99
N GLY A 502 -2.41 -47.64 7.34
CA GLY A 502 -3.79 -47.24 7.60
C GLY A 502 -4.14 -45.88 6.99
N PRO A 503 -4.93 -45.05 7.70
CA PRO A 503 -5.45 -43.82 7.17
C PRO A 503 -4.37 -42.84 6.69
N TYR A 504 -4.73 -42.06 5.67
CA TYR A 504 -3.89 -41.03 5.08
C TYR A 504 -4.74 -39.93 4.42
N PHE A 505 -4.13 -38.77 4.22
CA PHE A 505 -4.63 -37.67 3.41
C PHE A 505 -3.90 -37.66 2.07
N LYS A 506 -4.42 -36.92 1.09
CA LYS A 506 -3.71 -36.70 -0.19
C LYS A 506 -3.10 -35.30 -0.22
N ASP A 507 -1.85 -35.22 -0.66
CA ASP A 507 -1.24 -33.93 -1.01
C ASP A 507 -1.81 -33.37 -2.33
N ALA A 508 -1.34 -32.20 -2.75
CA ALA A 508 -1.77 -31.57 -4.01
C ALA A 508 -1.46 -32.40 -5.27
N ALA A 509 -0.50 -33.33 -5.20
CA ALA A 509 -0.15 -34.25 -6.28
C ALA A 509 -0.90 -35.59 -6.17
N GLY A 510 -1.75 -35.77 -5.15
CA GLY A 510 -2.52 -36.99 -4.90
C GLY A 510 -1.75 -38.08 -4.14
N ASN A 511 -0.53 -37.80 -3.67
CA ASN A 511 0.26 -38.78 -2.93
C ASN A 511 -0.21 -38.89 -1.48
N PRO A 512 -0.10 -40.08 -0.86
CA PRO A 512 -0.47 -40.28 0.52
C PRO A 512 0.47 -39.53 1.48
N VAL A 513 -0.11 -38.67 2.32
CA VAL A 513 0.56 -37.98 3.42
C VAL A 513 -0.17 -38.24 4.73
N ARG A 514 0.59 -38.26 5.83
CA ARG A 514 0.06 -38.57 7.18
C ARG A 514 0.29 -37.46 8.19
N THR A 515 0.82 -36.34 7.72
CA THR A 515 0.93 -35.09 8.46
C THR A 515 0.45 -33.97 7.56
N LEU A 516 -0.40 -33.09 8.08
CA LEU A 516 -0.88 -31.90 7.41
C LEU A 516 -0.69 -30.69 8.32
N ASP A 517 -0.22 -29.60 7.74
CA ASP A 517 -0.31 -28.28 8.35
C ASP A 517 -1.58 -27.60 7.85
N LEU A 518 -2.33 -27.04 8.80
CA LEU A 518 -3.67 -26.51 8.62
C LEU A 518 -3.81 -25.20 9.39
N GLN A 519 -4.90 -24.49 9.15
CA GLN A 519 -5.24 -23.27 9.86
C GLN A 519 -6.75 -23.22 10.11
N THR A 520 -7.16 -22.75 11.29
CA THR A 520 -8.59 -22.53 11.58
C THR A 520 -9.14 -21.36 10.76
N ASP A 521 -10.42 -21.45 10.39
CA ASP A 521 -11.11 -20.38 9.69
C ASP A 521 -11.51 -19.22 10.64
N ALA A 522 -12.25 -18.23 10.11
CA ALA A 522 -12.75 -17.08 10.88
C ALA A 522 -13.68 -17.46 12.05
N ASN A 523 -14.27 -18.66 12.03
CA ASN A 523 -15.15 -19.18 13.08
C ASN A 523 -14.41 -20.11 14.05
N GLY A 524 -13.08 -20.23 13.90
CA GLY A 524 -12.25 -21.16 14.66
C GLY A 524 -12.51 -22.61 14.30
N LEU A 525 -13.09 -22.89 13.13
CA LEU A 525 -13.35 -24.24 12.65
C LEU A 525 -12.14 -24.75 11.85
N LEU A 526 -11.72 -25.97 12.14
CA LEU A 526 -10.72 -26.72 11.41
C LEU A 526 -11.41 -27.89 10.70
N THR A 527 -11.56 -27.79 9.39
CA THR A 527 -12.10 -28.86 8.55
C THR A 527 -10.95 -29.56 7.86
N LEU A 528 -10.72 -30.83 8.20
CA LEU A 528 -9.64 -31.61 7.60
C LEU A 528 -10.04 -32.07 6.19
N PRO A 529 -9.06 -32.19 5.27
CA PRO A 529 -9.29 -32.80 3.96
C PRO A 529 -9.82 -34.23 4.05
N GLU A 530 -10.27 -34.74 2.91
CA GLU A 530 -10.77 -36.10 2.80
C GLU A 530 -9.73 -37.13 3.28
N LEU A 531 -10.21 -38.07 4.11
CA LEU A 531 -9.40 -39.13 4.67
C LEU A 531 -9.66 -40.44 3.90
N TYR A 532 -8.58 -41.14 3.60
CA TYR A 532 -8.56 -42.42 2.89
C TYR A 532 -7.89 -43.47 3.77
N ALA A 533 -8.09 -44.76 3.49
CA ALA A 533 -7.36 -45.84 4.13
C ALA A 533 -6.64 -46.71 3.09
N ASP A 534 -5.46 -47.21 3.47
CA ASP A 534 -4.83 -48.31 2.73
C ASP A 534 -5.49 -49.66 3.08
N ASP A 535 -4.89 -50.77 2.64
CA ASP A 535 -5.44 -52.11 2.83
C ASP A 535 -5.30 -52.64 4.28
N THR A 536 -4.75 -51.84 5.20
CA THR A 536 -4.48 -52.25 6.58
C THR A 536 -5.66 -51.93 7.49
N ALA A 537 -6.43 -52.96 7.85
CA ALA A 537 -7.49 -52.83 8.85
C ALA A 537 -6.92 -52.59 10.26
N GLY A 538 -7.65 -51.86 11.10
CA GLY A 538 -7.25 -51.56 12.47
C GLY A 538 -7.85 -50.26 13.02
N THR A 539 -7.49 -49.94 14.25
CA THR A 539 -7.80 -48.68 14.91
C THR A 539 -6.58 -47.76 14.88
N TYR A 540 -6.78 -46.53 14.46
CA TYR A 540 -5.74 -45.54 14.23
C TYR A 540 -6.06 -44.24 14.96
N LEU A 541 -5.03 -43.48 15.31
CA LEU A 541 -5.16 -42.23 16.04
C LEU A 541 -4.68 -41.07 15.18
N LEU A 542 -5.58 -40.12 14.97
CA LEU A 542 -5.28 -38.82 14.38
C LEU A 542 -5.12 -37.80 15.50
N ARG A 543 -3.91 -37.29 15.70
CA ARG A 543 -3.63 -36.25 16.69
C ARG A 543 -3.56 -34.90 16.02
N ILE A 544 -4.31 -33.94 16.54
CA ILE A 544 -4.32 -32.54 16.11
C ILE A 544 -3.71 -31.71 17.23
N THR A 545 -2.73 -30.88 16.91
CA THR A 545 -2.08 -29.96 17.84
C THR A 545 -2.10 -28.55 17.29
N THR A 546 -2.48 -27.56 18.09
CA THR A 546 -2.46 -26.15 17.69
C THR A 546 -1.26 -25.40 18.26
N THR A 547 -0.93 -24.28 17.61
CA THR A 547 -0.19 -23.19 18.25
C THR A 547 -0.96 -22.78 19.52
N GLY A 548 -0.30 -22.71 20.68
CA GLY A 548 -0.95 -22.57 21.98
C GLY A 548 -1.06 -23.86 22.81
N GLY A 549 -0.82 -25.01 22.19
CA GLY A 549 -0.63 -26.28 22.90
C GLY A 549 -1.89 -27.14 23.08
N ALA A 550 -3.05 -26.73 22.55
CA ALA A 550 -4.21 -27.61 22.55
C ALA A 550 -3.92 -28.89 21.77
N THR A 551 -4.36 -30.03 22.29
CA THR A 551 -4.24 -31.33 21.64
C THR A 551 -5.59 -32.03 21.64
N LEU A 552 -5.97 -32.62 20.52
CA LEU A 552 -7.12 -33.52 20.40
C LEU A 552 -6.69 -34.78 19.65
N THR A 553 -7.01 -35.95 20.19
CA THR A 553 -6.82 -37.23 19.51
C THR A 553 -8.17 -37.78 19.08
N VAL A 554 -8.28 -38.09 17.79
CA VAL A 554 -9.47 -38.64 17.16
C VAL A 554 -9.20 -40.09 16.76
N GLU A 555 -10.07 -40.99 17.18
CA GLU A 555 -10.00 -42.40 16.80
C GLU A 555 -10.64 -42.62 15.43
N LEU A 556 -9.98 -43.44 14.60
CA LEU A 556 -10.38 -43.81 13.26
C LEU A 556 -10.35 -45.33 13.14
N THR A 557 -11.41 -45.94 12.63
CA THR A 557 -11.47 -47.40 12.45
C THR A 557 -11.52 -47.77 10.98
N VAL A 558 -10.61 -48.64 10.56
CA VAL A 558 -10.58 -49.27 9.23
C VAL A 558 -11.00 -50.73 9.38
N THR A 559 -12.15 -51.09 8.81
CA THR A 559 -12.66 -52.47 8.82
C THR A 559 -12.09 -53.26 7.65
N ALA A 560 -11.86 -54.57 7.84
CA ALA A 560 -11.40 -55.43 6.76
C ALA A 560 -12.43 -55.48 5.62
N ALA A 561 -11.97 -55.49 4.37
CA ALA A 561 -12.84 -55.71 3.23
C ALA A 561 -13.47 -57.12 3.31
N GLU A 562 -14.76 -57.24 3.03
CA GLU A 562 -15.41 -58.55 2.97
C GLU A 562 -14.78 -59.37 1.85
N THR A 563 -14.05 -60.44 2.20
CA THR A 563 -13.58 -61.41 1.22
C THR A 563 -14.79 -62.16 0.70
N SER A 564 -15.14 -61.93 -0.57
CA SER A 564 -16.10 -62.76 -1.28
C SER A 564 -15.53 -64.18 -1.36
N THR A 565 -16.08 -65.09 -0.56
CA THR A 565 -15.86 -66.54 -0.74
C THR A 565 -16.33 -66.92 -2.16
N PRO A 566 -15.50 -67.58 -2.98
CA PRO A 566 -15.95 -68.04 -4.29
C PRO A 566 -17.05 -69.10 -4.09
N THR A 567 -18.19 -68.88 -4.73
CA THR A 567 -19.27 -69.85 -4.86
C THR A 567 -18.69 -71.15 -5.44
N PRO A 568 -18.89 -72.33 -4.82
CA PRO A 568 -18.41 -73.58 -5.40
C PRO A 568 -19.14 -73.86 -6.72
N THR A 569 -18.37 -73.98 -7.80
CA THR A 569 -18.84 -74.45 -9.12
C THR A 569 -19.47 -75.84 -8.97
N PRO A 570 -20.72 -76.07 -9.41
CA PRO A 570 -21.30 -77.42 -9.39
C PRO A 570 -20.56 -78.29 -10.42
N SER A 571 -20.07 -79.43 -9.95
CA SER A 571 -19.41 -80.47 -10.75
C SER A 571 -20.42 -81.04 -11.77
N GLU A 572 -20.13 -80.90 -13.06
CA GLU A 572 -20.85 -81.63 -14.11
C GLU A 572 -20.58 -83.13 -13.99
N SER A 573 -21.63 -83.89 -13.71
CA SER A 573 -21.62 -85.35 -13.85
C SER A 573 -21.66 -85.72 -15.34
N GLU A 574 -20.63 -86.41 -15.82
CA GLU A 574 -20.66 -87.12 -17.09
C GLU A 574 -21.82 -88.12 -17.12
N SER A 575 -22.75 -87.93 -18.06
CA SER A 575 -23.76 -88.92 -18.43
C SER A 575 -23.45 -89.46 -19.82
N THR A 576 -22.84 -90.64 -19.86
CA THR A 576 -22.70 -91.50 -21.04
C THR A 576 -24.04 -92.08 -21.51
N ALA A 577 -24.38 -91.92 -22.78
CA ALA A 577 -25.19 -92.85 -23.62
C ALA A 577 -25.20 -92.30 -25.06
N ALA A 578 -24.53 -92.89 -26.06
CA ALA A 578 -24.82 -94.15 -26.77
C ALA A 578 -26.20 -94.19 -27.45
N GLY A 579 -26.20 -94.25 -28.79
CA GLY A 579 -27.26 -94.93 -29.55
C GLY A 579 -27.82 -94.24 -30.81
N SER A 580 -27.26 -94.65 -31.96
CA SER A 580 -27.83 -94.72 -33.33
C SER A 580 -28.06 -93.45 -34.14
#